data_AF-A0A7K0KWK3-F1
#
_entry.id   AF-A0A7K0KWK3-F1
#
_cell.length_a   1.000
_cell.length_b   1.000
_cell.length_c   1.000
_cell.angle_alpha   90.00
_cell.angle_beta   90.00
_cell.angle_gamma   90.00
#
_symmetry.space_group_name_H-M   'P 1'
#
loop_
_entity.id
_entity.type
_entity.pdbx_description
1 polymer ?
#
loop_
_entity_poly.entity_id
_entity_poly.type
_entity_poly.pdbx_seq_one_letter_code
_entity_poly.pdbx_strand_id
1 'polypeptide(L)' 'FPAVDVDASGTRKEEILMGAEELNITWKLRRVLHALDSQQALELLLEKMKGTKSNVEFLMQIQKTTAGPNEG' A
#
# COMPACT_ATOMS: atom_id res chain seq x y z
N PHE A 1 -4.64 -16.68 -3.68
CA PHE A 1 -5.21 -15.91 -4.81
C PHE A 1 -5.53 -14.52 -4.30
N PRO A 2 -5.20 -13.43 -5.02
CA PRO A 2 -4.54 -13.42 -6.33
C PRO A 2 -3.09 -13.95 -6.25
N ALA A 3 -2.54 -14.40 -7.37
CA ALA A 3 -1.14 -14.84 -7.46
C ALA A 3 -0.28 -13.67 -8.00
N VAL A 4 -0.23 -12.57 -7.23
CA VAL A 4 0.48 -11.34 -7.59
C VAL A 4 1.68 -11.20 -6.66
N ASP A 5 2.83 -10.93 -7.25
CA ASP A 5 4.03 -10.50 -6.53
C ASP A 5 3.96 -8.98 -6.34
N VAL A 6 3.56 -8.54 -5.15
CA VAL A 6 3.36 -7.11 -4.84
C VAL A 6 4.67 -6.33 -4.78
N ASP A 7 5.79 -7.00 -4.53
CA ASP A 7 7.09 -6.36 -4.41
C ASP A 7 7.70 -6.09 -5.79
N ALA A 8 7.58 -7.07 -6.69
CA ALA A 8 8.03 -6.94 -8.08
C ALA A 8 7.08 -6.10 -8.96
N SER A 9 5.85 -5.84 -8.52
CA SER A 9 4.83 -5.13 -9.31
C SER A 9 4.97 -3.62 -9.22
N GLY A 10 4.84 -2.93 -10.37
CA GLY A 10 4.79 -1.48 -10.42
C GLY A 10 4.51 -0.94 -11.82
N THR A 11 4.06 0.32 -11.88
CA THR A 11 3.80 1.03 -13.14
C THR A 11 4.80 2.16 -13.29
N ARG A 12 5.47 2.25 -14.46
CA ARG A 12 6.35 3.38 -14.76
C ARG A 12 5.55 4.67 -14.89
N LYS A 13 6.08 5.77 -14.36
CA LYS A 13 5.43 7.09 -14.33
C LYS A 13 4.09 7.08 -13.60
N GLU A 14 3.95 6.31 -12.54
CA GLU A 14 2.69 6.21 -11.79
C GLU A 14 2.20 7.55 -11.19
N GLU A 15 3.07 8.55 -11.09
CA GLU A 15 2.71 9.92 -10.71
C GLU A 15 1.77 10.64 -11.68
N ILE A 16 1.63 10.15 -12.92
CA ILE A 16 0.63 10.68 -13.88
C ILE A 16 -0.72 9.99 -13.77
N LEU A 17 -0.80 8.89 -13.01
CA LEU A 17 -1.99 8.04 -12.89
C LEU A 17 -2.72 8.22 -11.55
N MET A 18 -2.02 8.68 -10.52
CA MET A 18 -2.56 8.85 -9.17
C MET A 18 -2.39 10.28 -8.68
N GLY A 19 -3.28 10.71 -7.78
CA GLY A 19 -3.10 11.98 -7.08
C GLY A 19 -1.87 11.94 -6.16
N ALA A 20 -1.29 13.10 -5.85
CA ALA A 20 -0.06 13.18 -5.05
C ALA A 20 -0.19 12.52 -3.66
N GLU A 21 -1.36 12.66 -3.02
CA GLU A 21 -1.63 12.03 -1.73
C GLU A 21 -1.73 10.49 -1.84
N GLU A 22 -2.50 10.00 -2.81
CA GLU A 22 -2.65 8.57 -3.09
C GLU A 22 -1.30 7.92 -3.43
N LEU A 23 -0.48 8.60 -4.22
CA LEU A 23 0.87 8.15 -4.57
C LEU A 23 1.75 8.02 -3.31
N ASN A 24 1.75 9.03 -2.43
CA ASN A 24 2.53 9.01 -1.21
C ASN A 24 2.10 7.87 -0.26
N ILE A 25 0.79 7.66 -0.09
CA ILE A 25 0.26 6.55 0.71
C ILE A 25 0.68 5.20 0.09
N THR A 26 0.58 5.06 -1.24
CA THR A 26 0.98 3.84 -1.95
C THR A 26 2.46 3.53 -1.78
N TRP A 27 3.34 4.54 -1.82
CA TRP A 27 4.77 4.36 -1.55
C TRP A 27 5.08 4.00 -0.10
N LYS A 28 4.36 4.56 0.88
CA LYS A 28 4.46 4.16 2.29
C LYS A 28 4.02 2.70 2.46
N LEU A 29 2.92 2.31 1.82
CA LEU A 29 2.44 0.92 1.81
C LEU A 29 3.49 -0.03 1.22
N ARG A 30 4.05 0.29 0.04
CA ARG A 30 5.11 -0.53 -0.59
C ARG A 30 6.32 -0.71 0.33
N ARG A 31 6.75 0.34 1.03
CA ARG A 31 7.85 0.24 2.01
C ARG A 31 7.55 -0.73 3.15
N VAL A 32 6.32 -0.74 3.65
CA VAL A 32 5.89 -1.70 4.69
C VAL A 32 5.88 -3.12 4.14
N LEU A 33 5.34 -3.32 2.93
CA LEU A 33 5.23 -4.65 2.32
C LEU A 33 6.61 -5.24 1.97
N HIS A 34 7.55 -4.43 1.49
CA HIS A 34 8.93 -4.86 1.18
C HIS A 34 9.72 -5.28 2.44
N ALA A 35 9.30 -4.86 3.63
CA ALA A 35 9.93 -5.28 4.89
C ALA A 35 9.50 -6.69 5.35
N LEU A 36 8.51 -7.28 4.69
CA LEU A 36 7.95 -8.60 5.00
C LEU A 36 8.34 -9.61 3.92
N ASP A 37 8.25 -10.90 4.23
CA ASP A 37 8.30 -11.91 3.16
C ASP A 37 7.06 -11.83 2.26
N SER A 38 7.17 -12.31 1.02
CA SER A 38 6.11 -12.18 0.01
C SER A 38 4.76 -12.77 0.44
N GLN A 39 4.76 -13.84 1.24
CA GLN A 39 3.52 -14.44 1.71
C GLN A 39 2.88 -13.58 2.81
N GLN A 40 3.66 -13.15 3.79
CA GLN A 40 3.19 -12.25 4.86
C GLN A 40 2.70 -10.90 4.30
N ALA A 41 3.41 -10.34 3.33
CA ALA A 41 3.02 -9.10 2.66
C ALA A 41 1.64 -9.23 2.00
N LEU A 42 1.41 -10.33 1.26
CA LEU A 42 0.15 -10.58 0.59
C LEU A 42 -0.98 -10.84 1.60
N GLU A 43 -0.74 -11.62 2.65
CA GLU A 43 -1.72 -11.89 3.72
C GLU A 43 -2.12 -10.60 4.44
N LEU A 44 -1.15 -9.77 4.83
CA LEU A 44 -1.40 -8.47 5.46
C LEU A 44 -2.21 -7.54 4.55
N LEU A 45 -1.83 -7.43 3.27
CA LEU A 45 -2.53 -6.60 2.30
C LEU A 45 -4.00 -7.04 2.17
N LEU A 46 -4.21 -8.35 1.99
CA LEU A 46 -5.56 -8.92 1.86
C LEU A 46 -6.39 -8.76 3.13
N GLU A 47 -5.81 -8.91 4.32
CA GLU A 47 -6.50 -8.68 5.59
C GLU A 47 -7.01 -7.24 5.69
N LYS A 48 -6.14 -6.26 5.42
CA LYS A 48 -6.51 -4.84 5.49
C LYS A 48 -7.54 -4.47 4.43
N MET A 49 -7.38 -4.94 3.19
CA MET A 49 -8.36 -4.70 2.13
C MET A 49 -9.73 -5.29 2.47
N LYS A 50 -9.80 -6.52 2.99
CA LYS A 50 -11.05 -7.17 3.43
C LYS A 50 -11.77 -6.39 4.54
N GLY A 51 -11.03 -5.66 5.36
CA GLY A 51 -11.57 -4.79 6.41
C GLY A 51 -12.20 -3.49 5.91
N THR A 52 -12.13 -3.21 4.60
CA THR A 52 -12.62 -1.96 3.99
C THR A 52 -13.56 -2.24 2.83
N LYS A 53 -14.45 -1.29 2.54
CA LYS A 53 -15.43 -1.40 1.45
C LYS A 53 -14.92 -0.85 0.13
N SER A 54 -13.83 -0.07 0.15
CA SER A 54 -13.27 0.57 -1.04
C SER A 54 -11.77 0.83 -0.90
N ASN A 55 -11.08 0.98 -2.03
CA ASN A 55 -9.66 1.34 -2.05
C ASN A 55 -9.40 2.71 -1.38
N VAL A 56 -10.34 3.66 -1.48
CA VAL A 56 -10.23 4.96 -0.82
C VAL A 56 -10.20 4.78 0.71
N GLU A 57 -11.12 3.99 1.25
CA GLU A 57 -11.17 3.69 2.68
C GLU A 57 -9.91 2.94 3.15
N PHE A 58 -9.43 1.97 2.35
CA PHE A 58 -8.18 1.27 2.59
C PHE A 58 -6.99 2.23 2.69
N LEU A 59 -6.80 3.10 1.69
CA LEU A 59 -5.69 4.05 1.67
C LEU A 59 -5.76 5.03 2.85
N MET A 60 -6.96 5.51 3.21
CA MET A 60 -7.15 6.34 4.41
C MET A 60 -6.79 5.60 5.71
N GLN A 61 -7.08 4.30 5.82
CA GLN A 61 -6.65 3.50 6.98
C GLN A 61 -5.13 3.34 7.00
N ILE A 62 -4.49 3.05 5.87
CA ILE A 62 -3.03 2.94 5.78
C ILE A 62 -2.35 4.27 6.15
N GLN A 63 -2.87 5.39 5.69
CA GLN A 63 -2.36 6.72 6.04
C GLN A 63 -2.38 6.95 7.56
N LYS A 64 -3.44 6.52 8.25
CA LYS A 64 -3.57 6.64 9.72
C LYS A 64 -2.60 5.73 10.48
N THR A 65 -2.38 4.51 10.01
CA THR A 65 -1.53 3.51 10.70
C THR A 65 -0.05 3.70 10.42
N THR A 66 0.31 4.33 9.30
CA THR A 66 1.70 4.63 8.92
C THR A 66 2.12 6.07 9.27
N ALA A 67 1.22 6.86 9.88
CA ALA A 67 1.52 8.17 10.45
C ALA A 67 2.35 8.04 11.74
N GLY A 68 3.65 7.74 11.59
CA GLY A 68 4.69 7.98 12.59
C GLY A 68 5.49 9.25 12.26
N PRO A 69 6.14 9.90 13.25
CA PRO A 69 6.65 11.27 13.15
C PRO A 69 7.94 11.32 12.33
N ASN A 70 7.83 11.40 11.01
CA ASN A 70 8.95 11.75 10.13
C ASN A 70 8.39 12.36 8.85
N GLU A 71 7.97 13.62 8.96
CA GLU A 71 8.01 14.57 7.85
C GLU A 71 9.02 15.64 8.25
N GLY A 72 10.25 15.48 7.74
CA GLY A 72 11.36 16.42 7.79
C GLY A 72 12.05 16.41 6.45
#